data_AF-A0A1F2TNS3-F1
#
_entry.id   AF-A0A1F2TNS3-F1
#
_cell.length_a   1.000
_cell.length_b   1.000
_cell.length_c   1.000
_cell.angle_alpha   90.00
_cell.angle_beta   90.00
_cell.angle_gamma   90.00
#
_symmetry.space_group_name_H-M   'P 1'
#
loop_
_entity.id
_entity.type
_entity.pdbx_description
1 polymer ?
#
loop_
_entity_poly.entity_id
_entity_poly.type
_entity_poly.pdbx_seq_one_letter_code
_entity_poly.pdbx_strand_id
1 'polypeptide(L)' 'MEASALSQLLKLPAADRAELAMALWESLSDAERHAELALSDEQAAELDRRWAEHLADPRTAVPWPEVRRKLLGRG' A
#
# COMPACT_ATOMS: atom_id res chain seq x y z
N MET A 1 -22.86 -18.73 16.51
CA MET A 1 -21.48 -18.46 16.06
C MET A 1 -21.18 -17.02 16.39
N GLU A 2 -20.26 -16.80 17.33
CA GLU A 2 -19.76 -15.45 17.64
C GLU A 2 -19.24 -14.80 16.35
N ALA A 3 -19.53 -13.51 16.20
CA ALA A 3 -18.98 -12.71 15.13
C ALA A 3 -17.44 -12.73 15.26
N SER A 4 -16.73 -13.02 14.18
CA SER A 4 -15.25 -12.96 14.21
C SER A 4 -14.82 -11.55 14.64
N ALA A 5 -13.69 -11.43 15.36
CA ALA A 5 -13.17 -10.12 15.78
C ALA A 5 -13.10 -9.13 14.60
N LEU A 6 -12.67 -9.60 13.43
CA LEU A 6 -12.64 -8.80 12.20
C LEU A 6 -14.04 -8.27 11.81
N SER A 7 -15.07 -9.11 11.88
CA SER A 7 -16.44 -8.68 11.55
C SER A 7 -17.02 -7.64 12.51
N GLN A 8 -16.52 -7.57 13.75
CA GLN A 8 -16.87 -6.49 14.68
C GLN A 8 -16.10 -5.21 14.35
N LEU A 9 -14.80 -5.30 14.05
CA LEU A 9 -13.98 -4.15 13.64
C LEU A 9 -14.49 -3.48 12.37
N LEU A 10 -15.00 -4.27 11.40
CA LEU A 10 -15.57 -3.73 10.16
C LEU A 10 -16.85 -2.92 10.38
N LYS A 11 -17.53 -3.03 11.53
CA LYS A 11 -18.71 -2.22 11.87
C LYS A 11 -18.37 -0.82 12.39
N LEU A 12 -17.11 -0.57 12.73
CA LEU A 12 -16.67 0.74 13.19
C LEU A 12 -16.81 1.79 12.07
N PRO A 13 -16.98 3.08 12.44
CA PRO A 13 -16.85 4.20 11.51
C PRO A 13 -15.55 4.13 10.70
N ALA A 14 -15.57 4.65 9.47
CA ALA A 14 -14.41 4.57 8.58
C ALA A 14 -13.14 5.22 9.16
N ALA A 15 -13.29 6.31 9.92
CA ALA A 15 -12.18 6.98 10.60
C ALA A 15 -11.54 6.08 11.66
N ASP A 16 -12.34 5.52 12.56
CA ASP A 16 -11.90 4.62 13.63
C ASP A 16 -11.21 3.36 13.07
N ARG A 17 -11.72 2.83 11.94
CA ARG A 17 -11.07 1.71 11.25
C ARG A 17 -9.70 2.10 10.70
N ALA A 18 -9.57 3.30 10.12
CA ALA A 18 -8.30 3.78 9.59
C ALA A 18 -7.28 4.02 10.71
N GLU A 19 -7.72 4.62 11.82
CA GLU A 19 -6.89 4.83 13.01
C GLU A 19 -6.42 3.50 13.60
N LEU A 20 -7.34 2.54 13.79
CA LEU A 20 -6.99 1.21 14.29
C LEU A 20 -6.05 0.46 13.34
N ALA A 21 -6.29 0.52 12.03
CA ALA A 21 -5.41 -0.09 11.04
C ALA A 21 -3.99 0.47 11.14
N MET A 22 -3.86 1.80 11.31
CA MET A 22 -2.56 2.45 11.50
C MET A 22 -1.92 2.05 12.85
N ALA A 23 -2.69 2.01 13.93
CA ALA A 23 -2.19 1.60 15.25
C ALA A 23 -1.69 0.15 15.24
N LEU A 24 -2.42 -0.76 14.58
CA LEU A 24 -1.99 -2.14 14.39
C LEU A 24 -0.73 -2.21 13.52
N TRP A 25 -0.67 -1.43 12.43
CA TRP A 25 0.51 -1.36 11.57
C TRP A 25 1.76 -0.86 12.30
N GLU A 26 1.65 0.20 13.10
CA GLU A 26 2.76 0.75 13.89
C GLU A 26 3.16 -0.13 15.08
N SER A 27 2.31 -1.06 15.48
CA SER A 27 2.64 -2.02 16.55
C SER A 27 3.61 -3.12 16.09
N LEU A 28 3.78 -3.29 14.77
CA LEU A 28 4.69 -4.27 14.18
C LEU A 28 6.13 -3.76 14.21
N SER A 29 7.08 -4.66 14.53
CA SER A 29 8.50 -4.38 14.35
C SER A 29 8.85 -4.16 12.87
N ASP A 30 9.98 -3.52 12.60
CA ASP A 30 10.46 -3.36 11.23
C ASP A 30 10.65 -4.71 10.54
N ALA A 31 11.12 -5.74 11.25
CA ALA A 31 11.25 -7.07 10.70
C ALA A 31 9.89 -7.67 10.30
N GLU A 32 8.86 -7.49 11.12
CA GLU A 32 7.49 -7.96 10.83
C GLU A 32 6.83 -7.19 9.68
N ARG A 33 7.09 -5.88 9.57
CA ARG A 33 6.59 -5.06 8.44
C ARG A 33 7.24 -5.43 7.10
N HIS A 34 8.52 -5.82 7.13
CA HIS A 34 9.29 -6.15 5.92
C HIS A 34 9.37 -7.65 5.61
N ALA A 35 8.79 -8.52 6.47
CA ALA A 35 8.93 -9.97 6.37
C ALA A 35 8.48 -10.57 5.02
N GLU A 36 7.52 -9.93 4.34
CA GLU A 36 6.94 -10.45 3.09
C GLU A 36 7.38 -9.71 1.82
N LEU A 37 8.09 -8.58 1.94
CA LEU A 37 8.40 -7.68 0.82
C LEU A 37 9.84 -7.15 0.85
N ALA A 38 10.81 -8.02 1.15
CA ALA A 38 12.22 -7.66 1.01
C ALA A 38 12.55 -7.38 -0.46
N LEU A 39 12.94 -6.14 -0.75
CA LEU A 39 13.43 -5.75 -2.07
C LEU A 39 14.85 -6.26 -2.28
N SER A 40 15.18 -6.71 -3.49
CA SER A 40 16.58 -6.85 -3.88
C SER A 40 17.22 -5.47 -4.03
N ASP A 41 18.55 -5.41 -3.96
CA ASP A 41 19.30 -4.16 -4.17
C ASP A 41 18.97 -3.50 -5.53
N GLU A 42 18.77 -4.33 -6.56
CA GLU A 42 18.37 -3.87 -7.90
C GLU A 42 16.96 -3.26 -7.90
N GLN A 43 16.02 -3.87 -7.19
CA GLN A 43 14.66 -3.35 -7.07
C GLN A 43 14.64 -2.03 -6.30
N ALA A 44 15.39 -1.93 -5.20
CA ALA A 44 15.52 -0.69 -4.43
C ALA A 44 16.13 0.43 -5.29
N ALA A 45 17.22 0.14 -6.01
CA ALA A 45 17.86 1.10 -6.91
C ALA A 45 16.93 1.58 -8.03
N GLU A 46 16.10 0.69 -8.58
CA GLU A 46 15.12 1.07 -9.61
C GLU A 46 14.00 1.95 -9.05
N LEU A 47 13.55 1.72 -7.82
CA LEU A 47 12.56 2.59 -7.17
C LEU A 47 13.15 3.98 -6.94
N ASP A 48 14.39 4.08 -6.43
CA ASP A 48 15.07 5.35 -6.22
C ASP A 48 15.25 6.12 -7.54
N ARG A 49 15.66 5.42 -8.61
CA ARG A 49 15.81 6.02 -9.95
C ARG A 49 14.50 6.58 -10.46
N ARG A 50 13.39 5.81 -10.37
CA ARG A 50 12.05 6.26 -10.80
C ARG A 50 11.53 7.40 -9.96
N TRP A 51 11.81 7.40 -8.67
CA TRP A 51 11.41 8.47 -7.78
C TRP A 51 12.12 9.77 -8.14
N ALA A 52 13.44 9.74 -8.34
CA ALA A 52 14.20 10.90 -8.79
C ALA A 52 13.74 11.42 -10.16
N GLU A 53 13.46 10.53 -11.11
CA GLU A 53 12.91 10.88 -12.44
C GLU A 53 11.54 11.57 -12.31
N HIS A 54 10.65 11.06 -11.45
CA HIS A 54 9.34 11.65 -11.21
C HIS A 54 9.42 13.03 -10.54
N LEU A 55 10.34 13.22 -9.59
CA LEU A 55 10.56 14.53 -8.97
C LEU A 55 11.09 15.56 -9.97
N ALA A 56 11.95 15.14 -10.91
CA ALA A 56 12.49 16.00 -11.95
C ALA A 56 11.45 16.33 -13.05
N ASP A 57 10.64 15.35 -13.45
CA ASP A 57 9.52 15.52 -14.38
C ASP A 57 8.32 14.66 -13.97
N PRO A 58 7.32 15.26 -13.29
CA PRO A 58 6.14 14.51 -12.83
C PRO A 58 5.31 13.88 -13.95
N ARG A 59 5.44 14.36 -15.20
CA ARG A 59 4.68 13.88 -16.36
C ARG A 59 5.13 12.50 -16.83
N THR A 60 6.27 12.01 -16.34
CA THR A 60 6.75 10.64 -16.60
C THR A 60 5.90 9.57 -15.94
N ALA A 61 5.11 9.93 -14.91
CA ALA A 61 4.19 9.00 -14.26
C ALA A 61 2.88 8.83 -15.03
N VAL A 62 2.35 7.62 -15.02
CA VAL A 62 1.02 7.31 -15.56
C VAL A 62 -0.03 7.56 -14.46
N PRO A 63 -1.07 8.36 -14.71
CA PRO A 63 -2.12 8.59 -13.73
C PRO A 63 -2.82 7.28 -13.30
N TRP A 64 -3.05 7.12 -11.99
CA TRP A 64 -3.70 5.92 -11.46
C TRP A 64 -5.04 5.54 -12.11
N PRO A 65 -5.94 6.49 -12.47
CA PRO A 65 -7.15 6.16 -13.21
C PRO A 65 -6.88 5.47 -14.55
N GLU A 66 -5.81 5.87 -15.25
CA GLU A 66 -5.41 5.25 -16.51
C GLU A 66 -4.83 3.84 -16.29
N VAL A 67 -3.99 3.67 -15.27
CA VAL A 67 -3.46 2.35 -14.88
C VAL A 67 -4.60 1.39 -14.55
N ARG A 68 -5.55 1.81 -13.71
CA ARG A 68 -6.74 1.02 -13.36
C ARG A 68 -7.56 0.66 -14.59
N ARG A 69 -7.81 1.61 -15.49
CA ARG A 69 -8.55 1.35 -16.74
C ARG A 69 -7.87 0.30 -17.60
N LYS A 70 -6.53 0.33 -17.71
CA LYS A 70 -5.76 -0.67 -18.47
C LYS A 70 -5.81 -2.06 -17.83
N LEU A 71 -5.77 -2.14 -16.49
CA LEU A 71 -5.78 -3.41 -15.76
C LEU A 71 -7.18 -4.05 -15.73
N LEU A 72 -8.21 -3.25 -15.52
CA LEU A 72 -9.60 -3.72 -15.37
C LEU A 72 -10.37 -3.78 -16.69
N GLY A 73 -9.90 -3.11 -17.73
CA GLY A 73 -10.51 -3.12 -19.07
C GLY A 73 -10.09 -4.30 -19.95
N ARG A 74 -9.24 -5.21 -19.44
CA ARG A 74 -8.92 -6.50 -20.08
C ARG A 74 -9.91 -7.58 -19.64
N GLY A 75 -11.21 -7.31 -19.86
CA GLY A 75 -12.29 -8.31 -19.73
C GLY A 75 -12.56 -8.98 -21.06
#